data_AF-A0A6P0YY97-F1
#
_entry.id   AF-A0A6P0YY97-F1
#
_cell.length_a   1.000
_cell.length_b   1.000
_cell.length_c   1.000
_cell.angle_alpha   90.00
_cell.angle_beta   90.00
_cell.angle_gamma   90.00
#
_symmetry.space_group_name_H-M   'P 1'
#
loop_
_entity.id
_entity.type
_entity.pdbx_description
1 polymer ?
#
loop_
_entity_poly.entity_id
_entity_poly.type
_entity_poly.pdbx_seq_one_letter_code
_entity_poly.pdbx_strand_id
1 'polypeptide(L)' 'IGRAQGVTALFNRYHDPSTSIADQVQMDAMINHLLSVQMLHHHLIDIDVPKLAQDKAEALGWCQ' A
#
# COMPACT_ATOMS: atom_id res chain seq x y z
N ILE A 1 12.63 -17.44 -6.05
CA ILE A 1 11.14 -17.40 -6.03
C ILE A 1 10.76 -15.93 -5.89
N GLY A 2 10.21 -15.32 -6.96
CA GLY A 2 10.09 -13.87 -7.06
C GLY A 2 9.03 -13.31 -6.10
N ARG A 3 9.31 -12.18 -5.44
CA ARG A 3 8.42 -11.53 -4.46
C ARG A 3 6.95 -11.41 -4.94
N ALA A 4 6.74 -11.17 -6.24
CA ALA A 4 5.41 -11.11 -6.85
C ALA A 4 4.63 -12.44 -6.76
N GLN A 5 5.28 -13.59 -6.94
CA GLN A 5 4.63 -14.91 -6.85
C GLN A 5 4.14 -15.21 -5.42
N GLY A 6 4.88 -14.75 -4.41
CA GLY A 6 4.49 -14.88 -3.01
C GLY A 6 3.24 -14.06 -2.67
N VAL A 7 3.15 -12.84 -3.19
CA VAL A 7 1.97 -11.97 -3.02
C VAL A 7 0.74 -12.58 -3.71
N THR A 8 0.90 -13.03 -4.96
CA THR A 8 -0.20 -13.69 -5.70
C THR A 8 -0.71 -14.95 -5.00
N ALA A 9 0.19 -15.79 -4.48
CA ALA A 9 -0.20 -16.98 -3.73
C ALA A 9 -0.97 -16.64 -2.45
N LEU A 10 -0.60 -15.54 -1.77
CA LEU A 10 -1.29 -15.06 -0.57
C LEU A 10 -2.71 -14.59 -0.89
N PHE A 11 -2.88 -13.83 -1.98
CA PHE A 11 -4.20 -13.38 -2.44
C PHE A 11 -5.10 -14.54 -2.90
N ASN A 12 -4.53 -15.55 -3.57
CA ASN A 12 -5.30 -16.73 -3.99
C ASN A 12 -5.83 -17.52 -2.79
N ARG A 13 -5.04 -17.64 -1.72
CA ARG A 13 -5.45 -18.33 -0.49
C ARG A 13 -6.49 -17.53 0.30
N TYR A 14 -6.40 -16.20 0.29
CA TYR A 14 -7.41 -15.34 0.91
C TYR A 14 -8.80 -15.49 0.26
N HIS A 15 -8.86 -15.69 -1.06
CA HIS A 15 -10.13 -15.87 -1.79
C HIS A 15 -10.65 -17.31 -1.78
N ASP A 16 -9.91 -18.26 -1.19
CA ASP A 16 -10.35 -19.66 -1.11
C ASP A 16 -11.45 -19.80 -0.04
N PRO A 17 -12.66 -20.26 -0.41
CA PRO A 17 -13.78 -20.43 0.52
C PRO A 17 -13.54 -21.51 1.59
N SER A 18 -12.51 -22.36 1.43
CA SER A 18 -12.08 -23.34 2.43
C SER A 18 -11.15 -22.77 3.50
N THR A 19 -10.66 -21.54 3.31
CA THR A 19 -9.79 -20.87 4.28
C THR A 19 -10.57 -20.49 5.53
N SER A 20 -10.04 -20.86 6.70
CA SER A 20 -10.65 -20.52 7.98
C SER A 20 -10.71 -19.01 8.19
N ILE A 21 -11.72 -18.54 8.92
CA ILE A 21 -11.85 -17.11 9.25
C ILE A 21 -10.61 -16.58 9.99
N ALA A 22 -10.01 -17.38 10.87
CA ALA A 22 -8.79 -17.00 11.58
C ALA A 22 -7.61 -16.79 10.62
N ASP A 23 -7.46 -17.67 9.62
CA ASP A 23 -6.42 -17.52 8.60
C ASP A 23 -6.67 -16.31 7.70
N GLN A 24 -7.93 -16.02 7.34
CA GLN A 24 -8.29 -14.82 6.56
C GLN A 24 -7.92 -13.54 7.30
N VAL A 25 -8.27 -13.43 8.59
CA VAL A 25 -7.94 -12.25 9.42
C VAL A 25 -6.42 -12.06 9.53
N GLN A 26 -5.66 -13.15 9.71
CA GLN A 26 -4.21 -13.08 9.76
C GLN A 26 -3.61 -12.61 8.41
N MET A 27 -4.13 -13.14 7.30
CA MET A 27 -3.70 -12.73 5.97
C MET A 27 -4.06 -11.28 5.67
N ASP A 28 -5.22 -10.79 6.12
CA ASP A 28 -5.64 -9.39 5.99
C ASP A 28 -4.64 -8.44 6.67
N ALA A 29 -4.22 -8.78 7.90
CA ALA A 29 -3.21 -8.02 8.63
C ALA A 29 -1.85 -8.02 7.93
N MET A 30 -1.42 -9.17 7.37
CA MET A 30 -0.17 -9.28 6.62
C MET A 30 -0.20 -8.48 5.32
N ILE A 31 -1.29 -8.58 4.55
CA ILE A 31 -1.52 -7.83 3.31
C ILE A 31 -1.49 -6.34 3.63
N ASN A 32 -2.23 -5.92 4.66
CA ASN A 32 -2.28 -4.53 5.09
C ASN A 32 -0.88 -4.01 5.46
N HIS A 33 -0.07 -4.77 6.20
CA HIS A 33 1.30 -4.35 6.51
C HIS A 33 2.21 -4.24 5.29
N LEU A 34 2.18 -5.22 4.38
CA LEU A 34 3.06 -5.22 3.21
C LEU A 34 2.71 -4.13 2.20
N LEU A 35 1.42 -3.88 1.97
CA LEU A 35 0.95 -2.82 1.08
C LEU A 35 1.11 -1.44 1.73
N SER A 36 0.76 -1.28 3.01
CA SER A 36 0.83 0.02 3.68
C SER A 36 2.26 0.57 3.68
N VAL A 37 3.28 -0.25 3.97
CA VAL A 37 4.68 0.21 3.95
C VAL A 37 5.12 0.61 2.53
N GLN A 38 4.73 -0.15 1.51
CA GLN A 38 5.06 0.17 0.12
C GLN A 38 4.35 1.43 -0.37
N MET A 39 3.08 1.61 0.00
CA MET A 39 2.32 2.82 -0.32
C MET A 39 2.91 4.05 0.40
N LEU A 40 3.28 3.91 1.68
CA LEU A 40 3.94 4.97 2.43
C LEU A 40 5.29 5.34 1.81
N HIS A 41 6.10 4.34 1.42
CA HIS A 41 7.36 4.59 0.72
C HIS A 41 7.12 5.37 -0.58
N HIS A 42 6.19 4.90 -1.41
CA HIS A 42 5.85 5.59 -2.65
C HIS A 42 5.44 7.05 -2.39
N HIS A 43 4.53 7.27 -1.45
CA HIS A 43 3.98 8.61 -1.24
C HIS A 43 4.88 9.58 -0.49
N LEU A 44 5.82 9.09 0.32
CA LEU A 44 6.63 9.93 1.21
C LEU A 44 8.12 9.97 0.85
N ILE A 45 8.62 8.96 0.13
CA ILE A 45 10.04 8.85 -0.22
C ILE A 45 10.23 9.02 -1.73
N ASP A 46 9.43 8.33 -2.56
CA ASP A 46 9.60 8.39 -4.02
C ASP A 46 9.01 9.66 -4.64
N ILE A 47 8.00 10.25 -4.00
CA ILE A 47 7.39 11.51 -4.42
C ILE A 47 8.11 12.67 -3.75
N ASP A 48 8.43 13.71 -4.52
CA ASP A 48 8.89 14.99 -4.00
C ASP A 48 7.72 15.71 -3.31
N VAL A 49 7.51 15.36 -2.04
CA VAL A 49 6.44 15.91 -1.19
C VAL A 49 6.54 17.43 -1.06
N PRO A 50 7.72 18.05 -0.85
CA PRO A 50 7.87 19.50 -0.88
C PRO A 50 7.41 20.13 -2.20
N LYS A 51 7.80 19.58 -3.35
CA LYS A 51 7.37 20.11 -4.66
C LYS A 51 5.85 19.99 -4.85
N LEU A 52 5.26 18.86 -4.47
CA LEU A 52 3.81 18.67 -4.51
C LEU A 52 3.06 19.66 -3.61
N ALA A 53 3.62 19.97 -2.43
CA ALA A 53 3.05 20.94 -1.51
C ALA A 53 3.11 22.36 -2.09
N GLN A 54 4.24 22.72 -2.72
CA GLN A 54 4.40 24.01 -3.39
C GLN A 54 3.40 24.16 -4.55
N ASP A 55 3.28 23.14 -5.42
CA ASP A 55 2.35 23.15 -6.55
C ASP A 55 0.89 23.33 -6.09
N LYS A 56 0.52 22.66 -4.98
CA LYS A 56 -0.81 22.84 -4.36
C LYS A 56 -0.99 24.22 -3.77
N ALA A 57 0.01 24.76 -3.08
CA ALA A 57 -0.07 26.08 -2.49
C ALA A 57 -0.16 27.17 -3.58
N GLU A 58 0.52 27.01 -4.70
CA GLU A 58 0.38 27.88 -5.88
C GLU A 58 -1.03 27.78 -6.48
N ALA A 59 -1.55 26.57 -6.68
CA ALA A 59 -2.91 26.36 -7.21
C ALA A 59 -4.01 26.95 -6.31
N LEU A 60 -3.78 26.99 -5.00
CA LEU A 60 -4.70 27.56 -4.02
C LEU A 60 -4.47 29.06 -3.76
N GLY A 61 -3.43 29.66 -4.37
CA GLY A 61 -3.09 31.07 -4.19
C GLY A 61 -2.48 31.40 -2.82
N TRP A 62 -1.91 30.42 -2.13
CA TRP A 62 -1.32 30.58 -0.79
C TRP A 62 0.15 31.02 -0.81
N CYS A 63 0.81 30.97 -1.97
CA CYS A 63 2.21 31.35 -2.16
C CYS A 63 2.43 32.85 -2.44
N GLN A 64 1.64 33.76 -1.87
CA GLN A 64 1.84 35.21 -2.06
C GLN A 64 3.17 35.70 -1.49
#